data_AF-A0A4U7F734-F1
#
_entry.id   AF-A0A4U7F734-F1
#
_cell.length_a   1.000
_cell.length_b   1.000
_cell.length_c   1.000
_cell.angle_alpha   90.00
_cell.angle_beta   90.00
_cell.angle_gamma   90.00
#
_symmetry.space_group_name_H-M   'P 1'
#
loop_
_entity.id
_entity.type
_entity.pdbx_description
1 polymer ?
#
loop_
_entity_poly.entity_id
_entity_poly.type
_entity_poly.pdbx_seq_one_letter_code
_entity_poly.pdbx_strand_id
1 'polypeptide(L)' 'MRFPNPPLSEYATTTVIVVATLAVLQYTGLLADGSGEFDPVFLVVVAVTFPVFSYLIAALAANVRWLPE' A
#
# COMPACT_ATOMS: atom_id res chain seq x y z
N MET A 1 -6.36 23.79 -2.47
CA MET A 1 -5.99 22.37 -2.55
C MET A 1 -7.14 21.56 -2.01
N ARG A 2 -7.69 20.63 -2.78
CA ARG A 2 -8.74 19.72 -2.33
C ARG A 2 -8.06 18.50 -1.72
N PHE A 3 -8.29 18.24 -0.44
CA PHE A 3 -7.77 17.05 0.21
C PHE A 3 -8.75 15.89 0.00
N PRO A 4 -8.26 14.70 -0.40
CA PRO A 4 -9.06 13.50 -0.40
C PRO A 4 -9.41 13.20 1.06
N ASN A 5 -10.70 13.00 1.34
CA ASN A 5 -11.17 12.60 2.66
C ASN A 5 -11.88 11.23 2.61
N PRO A 6 -11.26 10.17 2.05
CA PRO A 6 -11.77 8.83 2.23
C PRO A 6 -11.56 8.40 3.69
N PRO A 7 -12.39 7.48 4.21
CA PRO A 7 -12.28 7.02 5.58
C PRO A 7 -10.94 6.31 5.81
N LEU A 8 -10.24 6.64 6.91
CA LEU A 8 -8.96 6.05 7.29
C LEU A 8 -9.00 4.50 7.35
N SER A 9 -10.17 3.94 7.66
CA SER A 9 -10.42 2.49 7.68
C SER A 9 -10.22 1.83 6.31
N GLU A 10 -10.48 2.55 5.21
CA GLU A 10 -10.33 2.02 3.86
C GLU A 10 -8.85 1.86 3.52
N TYR A 11 -8.03 2.88 3.79
CA TYR A 11 -6.57 2.78 3.64
C TYR A 11 -5.95 1.72 4.55
N ALA A 12 -6.41 1.62 5.80
CA ALA A 12 -5.92 0.60 6.72
C ALA A 12 -6.24 -0.81 6.20
N THR A 13 -7.47 -1.03 5.72
CA THR A 13 -7.90 -2.33 5.18
C THR A 13 -7.08 -2.72 3.95
N THR A 14 -6.92 -1.81 2.97
CA THR A 14 -6.10 -2.06 1.78
C THR A 14 -4.65 -2.33 2.15
N THR A 15 -4.09 -1.58 3.10
CA THR A 15 -2.71 -1.79 3.56
C THR A 15 -2.53 -3.17 4.18
N VAL A 16 -3.45 -3.61 5.04
CA VAL A 16 -3.42 -4.95 5.63
C VAL A 16 -3.48 -6.03 4.56
N ILE A 17 -4.36 -5.88 3.56
CA ILE A 17 -4.46 -6.84 2.44
C ILE A 17 -3.13 -6.91 1.66
N VAL A 18 -2.53 -5.76 1.34
CA VAL A 18 -1.26 -5.70 0.60
C VAL A 18 -0.13 -6.35 1.40
N VAL A 19 0.02 -6.00 2.68
CA VAL A 19 1.05 -6.57 3.56
C VAL A 19 0.86 -8.08 3.72
N ALA A 20 -0.38 -8.54 3.92
CA ALA A 20 -0.69 -9.96 4.02
C ALA A 20 -0.38 -10.70 2.71
N THR A 21 -0.70 -10.12 1.57
CA THR A 21 -0.40 -10.69 0.24
C THR A 21 1.11 -10.83 0.05
N LEU A 22 1.88 -9.80 0.39
CA LEU A 22 3.34 -9.83 0.30
C LEU A 22 3.94 -10.86 1.26
N ALA A 23 3.40 -10.99 2.47
CA ALA A 23 3.83 -12.00 3.42
C ALA A 23 3.61 -13.42 2.88
N VAL A 24 2.46 -13.70 2.25
CA VAL A 24 2.19 -15.00 1.59
C VAL A 24 3.17 -15.27 0.45
N LEU A 25 3.47 -14.24 -0.36
CA LEU A 25 4.42 -14.37 -1.46
C LEU A 25 5.86 -14.58 -0.98
N GLN A 26 6.27 -13.94 0.12
CA GLN A 26 7.56 -14.21 0.77
C GLN A 26 7.61 -15.63 1.32
N TYR A 27 6.58 -16.05 2.05
CA TYR A 27 6.49 -17.38 2.63
C TYR A 27 6.60 -18.50 1.59
N THR A 28 5.99 -18.30 0.42
CA THR A 28 6.05 -19.27 -0.70
C THR A 28 7.39 -19.26 -1.45
N GLY A 29 8.29 -18.32 -1.14
CA GLY A 29 9.57 -18.17 -1.84
C GLY A 29 9.44 -17.55 -3.24
N LEU A 30 8.30 -16.92 -3.55
CA LEU A 30 8.07 -16.25 -4.84
C LEU A 30 8.66 -14.85 -4.88
N LEU A 31 8.86 -14.23 -3.71
CA LEU A 31 9.28 -12.83 -3.57
C LEU A 31 10.66 -12.65 -2.91
N ALA A 32 11.16 -13.67 -2.23
CA ALA A 32 12.46 -13.68 -1.57
C ALA A 32 13.09 -15.07 -1.71
N ASP A 33 14.42 -15.11 -1.79
CA ASP A 33 15.17 -16.37 -1.77
C ASP A 33 15.02 -17.02 -0.39
N GLY A 34 14.35 -18.17 -0.33
CA GLY A 34 14.08 -18.91 0.90
C GLY A 34 12.59 -19.10 1.15
N SER A 35 12.09 -20.33 0.94
CA SER A 35 10.71 -20.66 1.31
C SER A 35 10.58 -20.81 2.83
N GLY A 36 9.47 -20.33 3.39
CA GLY A 36 9.20 -20.38 4.83
C GLY A 36 9.82 -19.25 5.65
N GLU A 37 10.57 -18.34 5.02
CA GLU A 37 11.11 -17.15 5.69
C GLU A 37 10.23 -15.92 5.47
N PHE A 38 10.22 -15.04 6.46
CA PHE A 38 9.58 -13.73 6.39
C PHE A 38 10.67 -12.67 6.59
N ASP A 39 10.61 -11.60 5.80
CA ASP A 39 11.34 -10.37 6.10
C ASP A 39 10.40 -9.38 6.82
N PRO A 40 10.40 -9.36 8.17
CA PRO A 40 9.54 -8.47 8.93
C PRO A 40 9.90 -6.99 8.71
N VAL A 41 11.17 -6.69 8.37
CA VAL A 41 11.60 -5.30 8.12
C VAL A 41 10.96 -4.81 6.83
N PHE A 42 11.01 -5.61 5.76
CA PHE A 42 10.32 -5.30 4.51
C PHE A 42 8.82 -5.08 4.71
N LEU A 43 8.14 -5.98 5.43
CA LEU A 43 6.69 -5.89 5.64
C LEU A 43 6.32 -4.63 6.44
N VAL A 44 7.10 -4.25 7.46
CA VAL A 44 6.90 -3.02 8.22
C VAL A 44 7.13 -1.79 7.34
N VAL A 45 8.19 -1.77 6.53
CA VAL A 45 8.45 -0.66 5.60
C VAL A 45 7.30 -0.49 4.63
N VAL A 46 6.76 -1.57 4.06
CA VAL A 46 5.60 -1.51 3.16
C VAL A 46 4.36 -1.03 3.91
N ALA A 47 4.10 -1.54 5.11
CA ALA A 47 2.95 -1.14 5.92
C ALA A 47 2.90 0.37 6.22
N VAL A 48 4.07 1.01 6.33
CA VAL A 48 4.18 2.46 6.54
C VAL A 48 4.13 3.23 5.22
N THR A 49 4.89 2.80 4.22
CA THR A 49 5.04 3.57 2.97
C THR A 49 3.81 3.48 2.08
N PHE A 50 3.16 2.32 1.99
CA PHE A 50 1.99 2.10 1.13
C PHE A 50 0.83 3.07 1.38
N PRO A 51 0.33 3.27 2.62
CA PRO A 51 -0.75 4.23 2.88
C PRO A 51 -0.31 5.68 2.64
N VAL A 52 0.96 6.02 2.93
CA VAL A 52 1.51 7.37 2.68
C VAL A 52 1.48 7.70 1.19
N PHE A 53 2.03 6.82 0.34
CA PHE A 53 2.02 7.03 -1.11
C PHE A 53 0.60 7.01 -1.67
N SER A 54 -0.26 6.12 -1.17
CA SER A 54 -1.67 6.05 -1.60
C SER A 54 -2.42 7.35 -1.30
N TYR A 55 -2.19 7.95 -0.13
CA TYR A 55 -2.75 9.25 0.22
C TYR A 55 -2.22 10.37 -0.67
N LEU A 56 -0.91 10.40 -0.93
CA LEU A 56 -0.29 11.40 -1.81
C LEU A 56 -0.83 11.31 -3.25
N ILE A 57 -1.00 10.11 -3.78
CA ILE A 57 -1.59 9.89 -5.12
C ILE A 57 -3.04 10.35 -5.13
N ALA A 58 -3.84 9.99 -4.12
CA ALA A 58 -5.22 10.45 -4.01
C ALA A 58 -5.29 11.98 -3.91
N ALA A 59 -4.33 12.61 -3.22
CA ALA A 59 -4.24 14.06 -3.13
C ALA A 59 -3.90 14.69 -4.47
N LEU A 60 -2.97 14.10 -5.22
CA LEU A 60 -2.67 14.54 -6.57
C LEU A 60 -3.90 14.41 -7.48
N ALA A 61 -4.55 13.25 -7.49
CA ALA A 61 -5.76 12.98 -8.28
C ALA A 61 -6.91 13.95 -7.96
N ALA A 62 -7.08 14.31 -6.68
CA ALA A 62 -8.10 15.28 -6.26
C ALA A 62 -7.79 16.72 -6.71
N ASN A 63 -6.52 17.04 -6.99
CA ASN A 63 -6.07 18.38 -7.38
C ASN A 63 -5.79 18.51 -8.89
N VAL A 64 -5.61 17.41 -9.62
CA VAL A 64 -5.58 17.41 -11.08
C VAL A 64 -7.02 17.54 -11.57
N ARG A 65 -7.38 18.69 -12.17
CA ARG A 65 -8.62 18.81 -12.95
C ARG A 65 -8.54 17.74 -14.03
N TRP A 66 -9.39 16.71 -13.93
CA TRP A 66 -9.66 15.79 -15.03
C TRP A 66 -9.83 16.62 -16.31
N LEU A 67 -8.88 16.52 -17.25
CA LEU A 67 -9.08 16.98 -18.61
C LEU A 67 -10.24 16.13 -19.14
N PRO A 68 -11.40 16.72 -19.47
CA PRO A 68 -12.45 15.95 -20.14
C PRO A 68 -11.90 15.52 -21.50
N GLU A 69 -12.03 14.23 -21.82
CA GLU A 69 -11.91 13.74 -23.20
C GLU A 69 -13.09 14.22 -24.05
#